data_AF-A0A1H9KPY4-F1
#
_entry.id   AF-A0A1H9KPY4-F1
#
_cell.length_a   1.000
_cell.length_b   1.000
_cell.length_c   1.000
_cell.angle_alpha   90.00
_cell.angle_beta   90.00
_cell.angle_gamma   90.00
#
_symmetry.space_group_name_H-M   'P 1'
#
loop_
_entity.id
_entity.type
_entity.pdbx_description
1 polymer ?
#
loop_
_entity_poly.entity_id
_entity_poly.type
_entity_poly.pdbx_seq_one_letter_code
_entity_poly.pdbx_strand_id
1 'polypeptide(L)'
;MKKKLLFSKKQSYTLWALVLFSLCFNYGWAQTNYVLNSTMGVHTFDANDNADSFDCTPNSTLDEGVSSPYRAIWYNSDLDAWLNTAFSDDSEQPAATSDGNKFGPKAEVGRGLKLPEASRRLYQKVEGLTPGTNYTFFIDTRSEVDNLDPEVFMLNTEIVTEVGLENGAADPRVDAYLKIENDFNSTKSSDTEDTFTTNTIEFTASGSFVVIYVRSLNSIDSSNEVFIDNIELYETAQLSTEDKLASKFRIYPNPAKDILTIESNNIQVESVRIFSLLGKEVFRQNGLISREVNISNLSSGMYILKIATNSGSLSQKIVVK
;
A
#
# COMPACT_ATOMS: atom_id res chain seq x y z
N MET A 1 42.95 -57.63 20.95
CA MET A 1 41.65 -56.96 20.81
C MET A 1 41.35 -56.71 19.33
N LYS A 2 40.42 -57.48 18.75
CA LYS A 2 39.74 -57.21 17.47
C LYS A 2 38.31 -57.71 17.64
N LYS A 3 37.29 -56.87 17.43
CA LYS A 3 35.89 -57.31 17.31
C LYS A 3 35.24 -56.62 16.12
N LYS A 4 34.66 -57.49 15.28
CA LYS A 4 33.78 -57.25 14.13
C LYS A 4 32.53 -56.44 14.52
N LEU A 5 31.89 -55.79 13.54
CA LEU A 5 30.56 -56.21 13.07
C LEU A 5 30.19 -55.64 11.69
N LEU A 6 29.58 -56.53 10.91
CA LEU A 6 29.14 -56.38 9.51
C LEU A 6 27.66 -55.95 9.43
N PHE A 7 27.37 -55.24 8.33
CA PHE A 7 26.12 -55.07 7.55
C PHE A 7 24.72 -55.20 8.20
N SER A 8 23.88 -54.22 7.85
CA SER A 8 22.45 -54.42 7.61
C SER A 8 22.02 -53.62 6.37
N LYS A 9 21.40 -54.33 5.43
CA LYS A 9 20.89 -53.87 4.13
C LYS A 9 19.48 -53.31 4.37
N LYS A 10 19.13 -52.10 3.91
CA LYS A 10 17.72 -51.75 3.66
C LYS A 10 17.55 -50.78 2.49
N GLN A 11 16.56 -51.15 1.69
CA GLN A 11 16.18 -50.73 0.35
C GLN A 11 16.03 -49.22 0.13
N SER A 12 16.32 -48.83 -1.11
CA SER A 12 16.01 -47.51 -1.68
C SER A 12 14.53 -47.18 -1.56
N TYR A 13 14.24 -46.00 -1.03
CA TYR A 13 12.96 -45.30 -1.24
C TYR A 13 13.22 -44.00 -1.99
N THR A 14 13.77 -44.10 -3.20
CA THR A 14 13.92 -42.98 -4.14
C THR A 14 12.61 -42.65 -4.87
N LEU A 15 11.45 -42.94 -4.28
CA LEU A 15 10.18 -42.81 -4.99
C LEU A 15 8.97 -42.51 -4.10
N TRP A 16 9.11 -41.67 -3.07
CA TRP A 16 7.97 -41.10 -2.32
C TRP A 16 8.23 -39.64 -1.90
N ALA A 17 8.79 -38.84 -2.81
CA ALA A 17 8.73 -37.38 -2.68
C ALA A 17 7.39 -36.89 -3.25
N LEU A 18 6.38 -36.95 -2.40
CA LEU A 18 5.28 -35.98 -2.28
C LEU A 18 4.76 -35.36 -3.59
N VAL A 19 3.84 -36.10 -4.20
CA VAL A 19 2.64 -35.51 -4.80
C VAL A 19 1.91 -34.74 -3.70
N LEU A 20 2.12 -33.43 -3.63
CA LEU A 20 1.25 -32.38 -3.05
C LEU A 20 2.11 -31.14 -2.76
N PHE A 21 2.34 -30.33 -3.80
CA PHE A 21 2.42 -28.87 -3.70
C PHE A 21 2.51 -28.29 -5.11
N SER A 22 1.48 -28.52 -5.93
CA SER A 22 1.08 -27.49 -6.88
C SER A 22 0.27 -26.46 -6.09
N LEU A 23 0.91 -25.80 -5.12
CA LEU A 23 0.46 -24.47 -4.77
C LEU A 23 0.75 -23.62 -5.99
N CYS A 24 -0.31 -23.01 -6.50
CA CYS A 24 -0.21 -21.87 -7.38
C CYS A 24 0.91 -20.97 -6.85
N PHE A 25 2.02 -20.87 -7.56
CA PHE A 25 2.89 -19.71 -7.45
C PHE A 25 2.06 -18.54 -7.98
N ASN A 26 1.19 -17.98 -7.15
CA ASN A 26 0.97 -16.56 -7.19
C ASN A 26 2.33 -15.98 -6.80
N TYR A 27 3.15 -15.65 -7.81
CA TYR A 27 4.00 -14.48 -7.69
C TYR A 27 3.03 -13.28 -7.53
N GLY A 28 2.41 -13.17 -6.36
CA GLY A 28 2.01 -11.88 -5.86
C GLY A 28 3.32 -11.19 -5.57
N TRP A 29 3.77 -10.38 -6.52
CA TRP A 29 4.79 -9.38 -6.22
C TRP A 29 4.27 -8.65 -4.98
N ALA A 30 4.98 -8.74 -3.85
CA ALA A 30 4.68 -7.84 -2.75
C ALA A 30 4.74 -6.43 -3.33
N GLN A 31 3.72 -5.61 -3.10
CA GLN A 31 3.73 -4.24 -3.58
C GLN A 31 4.99 -3.55 -3.05
N THR A 32 5.73 -2.89 -3.93
CA THR A 32 6.91 -2.12 -3.54
C THR A 32 6.44 -0.87 -2.82
N ASN A 33 6.83 -0.71 -1.56
CA ASN A 33 6.72 0.58 -0.89
C ASN A 33 7.78 1.51 -1.49
N TYR A 34 7.35 2.65 -2.03
CA TYR A 34 8.24 3.63 -2.64
C TYR A 34 8.85 4.60 -1.62
N VAL A 35 8.30 4.69 -0.41
CA VAL A 35 8.79 5.58 0.65
C VAL A 35 10.07 5.03 1.26
N LEU A 36 11.08 5.89 1.37
CA LEU A 36 12.33 5.56 2.05
C LEU A 36 12.17 5.77 3.55
N ASN A 37 12.67 4.81 4.35
CA ASN A 37 12.52 4.78 5.81
C ASN A 37 11.05 4.90 6.26
N SER A 38 10.16 4.17 5.61
CA SER A 38 8.70 4.26 5.79
C SER A 38 8.20 4.08 7.23
N THR A 39 8.90 3.27 8.04
CA THR A 39 8.52 2.99 9.44
C THR A 39 9.29 3.84 10.43
N MET A 40 10.13 4.77 9.95
CA MET A 40 11.02 5.59 10.77
C MET A 40 11.83 4.75 11.78
N GLY A 41 12.25 3.58 11.32
CA GLY A 41 13.05 2.64 12.10
C GLY A 41 14.49 3.14 12.21
N VAL A 42 15.13 2.84 13.33
CA VAL A 42 16.54 3.21 13.54
C VAL A 42 17.43 2.42 12.56
N HIS A 43 18.10 3.16 11.67
CA HIS A 43 19.06 2.62 10.70
C HIS A 43 20.53 2.77 11.16
N THR A 44 20.78 3.45 12.29
CA THR A 44 22.09 3.72 12.91
C THR A 44 22.09 3.35 14.40
N PHE A 45 23.13 3.69 15.18
CA PHE A 45 23.13 3.48 16.63
C PHE A 45 22.56 4.66 17.42
N ASP A 46 22.29 5.80 16.76
CA ASP A 46 21.71 7.00 17.37
C ASP A 46 20.30 7.23 16.82
N ALA A 47 19.29 7.05 17.67
CA ALA A 47 17.91 7.25 17.29
C ALA A 47 17.53 8.73 17.05
N ASN A 48 18.44 9.68 17.25
CA ASN A 48 18.17 11.11 17.04
C ASN A 48 18.12 11.53 15.56
N ASP A 49 18.58 10.70 14.61
CA ASP A 49 18.76 11.06 13.19
C ASP A 49 17.63 10.57 12.25
N ASN A 50 16.60 9.87 12.75
CA ASN A 50 15.58 9.24 11.90
C ASN A 50 14.82 10.22 10.99
N ALA A 51 14.76 11.50 11.37
CA ALA A 51 14.14 12.57 10.60
C ALA A 51 14.92 12.95 9.32
N ASP A 52 16.20 12.59 9.19
CA ASP A 52 17.03 12.90 8.01
C ASP A 52 16.44 12.34 6.71
N SER A 53 15.67 11.25 6.82
CA SER A 53 14.94 10.64 5.70
C SER A 53 13.75 11.46 5.18
N PHE A 54 13.35 12.49 5.91
CA PHE A 54 12.22 13.37 5.61
C PHE A 54 12.59 14.86 5.70
N ASP A 55 13.88 15.14 5.79
CA ASP A 55 14.44 16.49 5.74
C ASP A 55 14.38 17.02 4.30
N CYS A 56 14.06 18.29 4.09
CA CYS A 56 14.12 18.88 2.75
C CYS A 56 15.56 19.18 2.30
N THR A 57 16.52 19.31 3.24
CA THR A 57 17.95 19.49 2.97
C THR A 57 18.85 18.42 3.60
N PRO A 58 18.66 17.11 3.29
CA PRO A 58 19.36 16.05 3.99
C PRO A 58 20.88 16.25 4.09
N ASN A 59 21.41 15.93 5.26
CA ASN A 59 22.85 15.98 5.53
C ASN A 59 23.65 15.24 4.46
N SER A 60 24.88 15.69 4.16
CA SER A 60 25.74 15.01 3.16
C SER A 60 26.25 13.67 3.64
N THR A 61 26.29 13.49 4.95
CA THR A 61 26.73 12.26 5.60
C THR A 61 25.81 11.96 6.78
N LEU A 62 25.53 10.68 6.99
CA LEU A 62 24.98 10.16 8.24
C LEU A 62 26.10 10.02 9.28
N ASP A 63 25.75 9.49 10.45
CA ASP A 63 26.71 9.08 11.47
C ASP A 63 27.86 8.22 10.89
N GLU A 64 29.03 8.36 11.49
CA GLU A 64 30.27 7.69 11.05
C GLU A 64 30.80 8.14 9.67
N GLY A 65 30.23 9.19 9.07
CA GLY A 65 30.72 9.80 7.84
C GLY A 65 30.30 9.07 6.56
N VAL A 66 29.31 8.17 6.66
CA VAL A 66 28.72 7.47 5.50
C VAL A 66 27.93 8.48 4.68
N SER A 67 28.08 8.49 3.35
CA SER A 67 27.30 9.38 2.49
C SER A 67 25.80 9.14 2.66
N SER A 68 25.02 10.21 2.81
CA SER A 68 23.57 10.12 2.94
C SER A 68 22.94 9.52 1.68
N PRO A 69 22.12 8.47 1.80
CA PRO A 69 21.40 7.91 0.65
C PRO A 69 20.30 8.86 0.15
N TYR A 70 19.85 9.80 0.99
CA TYR A 70 18.76 10.72 0.71
C TYR A 70 19.23 11.94 -0.09
N ARG A 71 20.38 12.52 0.27
CA ARG A 71 20.92 13.72 -0.38
C ARG A 71 21.24 13.52 -1.87
N ALA A 72 21.51 12.27 -2.28
CA ALA A 72 21.72 11.94 -3.67
C ALA A 72 20.44 12.01 -4.52
N ILE A 73 19.27 11.97 -3.88
CA ILE A 73 17.94 11.93 -4.52
C ILE A 73 17.29 13.33 -4.47
N TRP A 74 17.36 14.02 -3.32
CA TRP A 74 16.84 15.39 -3.19
C TRP A 74 17.70 16.26 -2.27
N TYR A 75 17.64 17.57 -2.54
CA TYR A 75 18.24 18.60 -1.71
C TYR A 75 17.64 19.96 -2.09
N ASN A 76 16.70 20.46 -1.29
CA ASN A 76 15.89 21.64 -1.63
C ASN A 76 16.24 22.86 -0.77
N SER A 77 17.43 23.41 -1.00
CA SER A 77 17.91 24.60 -0.28
C SER A 77 17.10 25.87 -0.55
N ASP A 78 16.42 25.95 -1.69
CA ASP A 78 15.60 27.11 -2.03
C ASP A 78 14.34 27.16 -1.15
N LEU A 79 13.70 26.00 -0.93
CA LEU A 79 12.56 25.88 -0.02
C LEU A 79 12.97 26.13 1.43
N ASP A 80 14.08 25.56 1.88
CA ASP A 80 14.65 25.80 3.21
C ASP A 80 14.88 27.30 3.45
N ALA A 81 15.58 27.98 2.53
CA ALA A 81 15.82 29.42 2.63
C ALA A 81 14.51 30.24 2.69
N TRP A 82 13.49 29.82 1.93
CA TRP A 82 12.17 30.45 1.98
C TRP A 82 11.46 30.21 3.32
N LEU A 83 11.46 28.99 3.85
CA LEU A 83 10.85 28.64 5.14
C LEU A 83 11.51 29.41 6.28
N ASN A 84 12.84 29.49 6.28
CA ASN A 84 13.59 30.24 7.27
C ASN A 84 13.19 31.72 7.30
N THR A 85 13.01 32.30 6.11
CA THR A 85 12.53 33.68 5.98
C THR A 85 11.07 33.84 6.39
N ALA A 86 10.20 32.90 5.98
CA ALA A 86 8.76 32.98 6.20
C ALA A 86 8.36 32.81 7.67
N PHE A 87 9.08 31.95 8.40
CA PHE A 87 8.76 31.60 9.79
C PHE A 87 9.73 32.21 10.82
N SER A 88 10.82 32.85 10.37
CA SER A 88 11.89 33.34 11.26
C SER A 88 12.47 32.23 12.15
N ASP A 89 12.64 31.06 11.56
CA ASP A 89 13.19 29.84 12.14
C ASP A 89 14.43 29.46 11.32
N ASP A 90 15.36 28.69 11.88
CA ASP A 90 16.55 28.19 11.19
C ASP A 90 16.52 26.68 10.94
N SER A 91 15.39 26.05 11.24
CA SER A 91 15.15 24.64 10.99
C SER A 91 13.79 24.41 10.34
N GLU A 92 13.75 23.42 9.50
CA GLU A 92 12.64 23.01 8.65
C GLU A 92 12.40 21.51 8.74
N GLN A 93 13.46 20.74 9.05
CA GLN A 93 13.42 19.31 9.31
C GLN A 93 12.36 18.94 10.37
N PRO A 94 11.59 17.85 10.21
CA PRO A 94 10.69 17.40 11.26
C PRO A 94 11.51 16.87 12.46
N ALA A 95 11.01 17.00 13.69
CA ALA A 95 11.72 16.42 14.83
C ALA A 95 11.40 14.92 14.96
N ALA A 96 12.27 14.12 15.59
CA ALA A 96 12.05 12.71 15.88
C ALA A 96 11.94 12.46 17.39
N THR A 97 10.98 11.65 17.84
CA THR A 97 10.78 11.35 19.27
C THR A 97 10.29 9.92 19.53
N SER A 98 10.64 9.36 20.69
CA SER A 98 10.11 8.07 21.16
C SER A 98 8.62 8.12 21.50
N ASP A 99 8.10 9.29 21.86
CA ASP A 99 6.67 9.50 22.15
C ASP A 99 5.83 9.61 20.87
N GLY A 100 6.48 9.64 19.70
CA GLY A 100 5.84 9.82 18.41
C GLY A 100 5.57 8.54 17.65
N ASN A 101 5.97 7.39 18.18
CA ASN A 101 5.77 6.12 17.50
C ASN A 101 4.36 5.56 17.77
N LYS A 102 3.83 4.82 16.80
CA LYS A 102 2.49 4.21 16.85
C LYS A 102 2.36 3.12 17.90
N PHE A 103 3.45 2.38 18.16
CA PHE A 103 3.47 1.19 19.02
C PHE A 103 4.16 1.40 20.38
N GLY A 104 4.36 2.65 20.80
CA GLY A 104 4.95 3.00 22.10
C GLY A 104 6.45 2.64 22.26
N PRO A 105 7.04 2.86 23.45
CA PRO A 105 8.48 2.73 23.71
C PRO A 105 9.05 1.30 23.64
N LYS A 106 8.26 0.29 23.22
CA LYS A 106 8.69 -1.11 23.06
C LYS A 106 8.60 -1.64 21.62
N ALA A 107 8.17 -0.85 20.64
CA ALA A 107 8.59 -1.16 19.27
C ALA A 107 10.11 -1.11 19.28
N GLU A 108 10.74 -2.28 19.11
CA GLU A 108 12.19 -2.41 19.09
C GLU A 108 12.74 -1.34 18.13
N VAL A 109 13.29 -0.27 18.69
CA VAL A 109 14.06 0.77 18.00
C VAL A 109 13.30 1.72 17.05
N GLY A 110 12.02 2.04 17.27
CA GLY A 110 11.29 3.02 16.43
C GLY A 110 11.11 4.41 17.06
N ARG A 111 11.43 5.50 16.34
CA ARG A 111 10.97 6.87 16.65
C ARG A 111 9.91 7.29 15.65
N GLY A 112 8.93 8.07 16.08
CA GLY A 112 8.05 8.77 15.14
C GLY A 112 8.51 10.19 14.89
N LEU A 113 8.03 10.77 13.79
CA LEU A 113 8.24 12.18 13.49
C LEU A 113 7.25 13.03 14.30
N LYS A 114 7.61 14.30 14.47
CA LYS A 114 6.70 15.30 14.98
C LYS A 114 6.91 16.67 14.34
N LEU A 115 5.82 17.42 14.24
CA LEU A 115 5.77 18.81 13.82
C LEU A 115 5.36 19.67 15.03
N PRO A 116 6.34 20.12 15.85
CA PRO A 116 6.08 20.94 17.03
C PRO A 116 5.79 22.41 16.71
N GLU A 117 6.17 22.87 15.52
CA GLU A 117 6.15 24.29 15.14
C GLU A 117 5.78 24.42 13.66
N ALA A 118 5.21 25.57 13.30
CA ALA A 118 4.63 25.83 11.99
C ALA A 118 5.65 25.92 10.86
N SER A 119 6.94 25.98 11.17
CA SER A 119 8.09 25.97 10.25
C SER A 119 8.50 24.56 9.80
N ARG A 120 8.17 23.54 10.61
CA ARG A 120 8.63 22.16 10.40
C ARG A 120 7.86 21.50 9.26
N ARG A 121 8.55 20.73 8.40
CA ARG A 121 7.98 20.06 7.23
C ARG A 121 8.44 18.63 7.17
N LEU A 122 7.56 17.75 6.71
CA LEU A 122 7.97 16.46 6.19
C LEU A 122 8.18 16.62 4.69
N TYR A 123 9.36 16.30 4.19
CA TYR A 123 9.70 16.38 2.77
C TYR A 123 10.41 15.11 2.31
N GLN A 124 9.86 14.41 1.33
CA GLN A 124 10.58 13.34 0.65
C GLN A 124 10.24 13.32 -0.84
N LYS A 125 11.25 13.41 -1.69
CA LYS A 125 11.09 13.18 -3.13
C LYS A 125 11.17 11.68 -3.40
N VAL A 126 10.07 11.14 -3.91
CA VAL A 126 9.94 9.72 -4.24
C VAL A 126 9.99 9.54 -5.75
N GLU A 127 11.05 8.90 -6.24
CA GLU A 127 11.25 8.63 -7.67
C GLU A 127 10.71 7.26 -8.11
N GLY A 128 10.59 7.06 -9.42
CA GLY A 128 10.23 5.75 -10.00
C GLY A 128 8.73 5.52 -10.18
N LEU A 129 7.91 6.58 -10.05
CA LEU A 129 6.49 6.51 -10.36
C LEU A 129 6.28 6.42 -11.87
N THR A 130 5.15 5.83 -12.27
CA THR A 130 4.71 5.77 -13.66
C THR A 130 3.61 6.81 -13.90
N PRO A 131 3.82 7.81 -14.78
CA PRO A 131 2.77 8.77 -15.11
C PRO A 131 1.50 8.09 -15.62
N GLY A 132 0.35 8.51 -15.10
CA GLY A 132 -0.97 7.93 -15.42
C GLY A 132 -1.35 6.70 -14.59
N THR A 133 -0.45 6.19 -13.75
CA THR A 133 -0.73 5.09 -12.82
C THR A 133 -1.31 5.63 -11.50
N ASN A 134 -2.25 4.88 -10.91
CA ASN A 134 -2.81 5.22 -9.61
C ASN A 134 -1.93 4.70 -8.48
N TYR A 135 -1.75 5.52 -7.46
CA TYR A 135 -1.02 5.22 -6.24
C TYR A 135 -1.88 5.51 -5.02
N THR A 136 -1.68 4.72 -3.97
CA THR A 136 -2.33 4.89 -2.68
C THR A 136 -1.25 5.24 -1.65
N PHE A 137 -1.39 6.41 -1.05
CA PHE A 137 -0.54 6.91 0.03
C PHE A 137 -1.21 6.68 1.38
N PHE A 138 -0.43 6.24 2.36
CA PHE A 138 -0.83 6.04 3.75
C PHE A 138 0.08 6.85 4.66
N ILE A 139 -0.52 7.43 5.70
CA ILE A 139 0.21 8.12 6.76
C ILE A 139 -0.55 7.94 8.07
N ASP A 140 0.14 7.50 9.12
CA ASP A 140 -0.44 7.49 10.46
C ASP A 140 -0.16 8.84 11.12
N THR A 141 -1.20 9.50 11.64
CA THR A 141 -1.05 10.77 12.37
C THR A 141 -1.77 10.76 13.71
N ARG A 142 -1.28 11.59 14.63
CA ARG A 142 -1.94 11.89 15.91
C ARG A 142 -1.68 13.34 16.29
N SER A 143 -2.73 14.11 16.52
CA SER A 143 -2.64 15.49 17.01
C SER A 143 -2.83 15.56 18.53
N GLU A 144 -2.13 16.48 19.19
CA GLU A 144 -2.29 16.76 20.64
C GLU A 144 -3.53 17.59 20.96
N VAL A 145 -4.07 18.31 19.99
CA VAL A 145 -5.34 19.05 20.11
C VAL A 145 -6.18 18.91 18.85
N ASP A 146 -7.48 19.11 19.01
CA ASP A 146 -8.42 19.17 17.91
C ASP A 146 -8.16 20.40 17.02
N ASN A 147 -8.49 20.31 15.73
CA ASN A 147 -8.33 21.36 14.72
C ASN A 147 -6.88 21.83 14.45
N LEU A 148 -5.85 21.01 14.73
CA LEU A 148 -4.49 21.28 14.20
C LEU A 148 -4.44 21.14 12.68
N ASP A 149 -5.20 20.18 12.16
CA ASP A 149 -5.45 19.97 10.74
C ASP A 149 -4.18 19.87 9.88
N PRO A 150 -3.29 18.89 10.13
CA PRO A 150 -2.12 18.72 9.27
C PRO A 150 -2.53 18.47 7.82
N GLU A 151 -1.78 19.08 6.92
CA GLU A 151 -2.02 19.05 5.48
C GLU A 151 -0.97 18.20 4.79
N VAL A 152 -1.44 17.25 3.99
CA VAL A 152 -0.62 16.36 3.17
C VAL A 152 -0.79 16.73 1.71
N PHE A 153 0.33 16.94 1.02
CA PHE A 153 0.40 17.22 -0.40
C PHE A 153 1.24 16.16 -1.11
N MET A 154 0.72 15.67 -2.22
CA MET A 154 1.45 14.88 -3.21
C MET A 154 1.78 15.83 -4.36
N LEU A 155 2.98 16.39 -4.36
CA LEU A 155 3.37 17.41 -5.34
C LEU A 155 4.06 16.78 -6.56
N ASN A 156 3.66 17.18 -7.75
CA ASN A 156 4.26 16.74 -9.02
C ASN A 156 5.51 17.53 -9.43
N THR A 157 5.91 18.48 -8.59
CA THR A 157 7.13 19.27 -8.75
C THR A 157 7.77 19.48 -7.40
N GLU A 158 9.10 19.63 -7.39
CA GLU A 158 9.78 20.24 -6.25
C GLU A 158 9.38 21.72 -6.19
N ILE A 159 9.05 22.20 -5.00
CA ILE A 159 8.60 23.57 -4.75
C ILE A 159 9.74 24.38 -4.15
N VAL A 160 9.79 25.68 -4.45
CA VAL A 160 10.75 26.61 -3.85
C VAL A 160 10.09 27.56 -2.84
N THR A 161 8.76 27.58 -2.80
CA THR A 161 7.94 28.37 -1.86
C THR A 161 6.59 27.68 -1.65
N GLU A 162 5.94 27.93 -0.51
CA GLU A 162 4.55 27.48 -0.30
C GLU A 162 3.49 28.40 -0.92
N VAL A 163 3.87 29.51 -1.57
CA VAL A 163 2.91 30.39 -2.26
C VAL A 163 2.10 29.58 -3.28
N GLY A 164 0.78 29.59 -3.15
CA GLY A 164 -0.17 28.80 -3.95
C GLY A 164 -0.73 27.59 -3.19
N LEU A 165 0.02 27.00 -2.25
CA LEU A 165 -0.42 25.83 -1.49
C LEU A 165 -1.56 26.14 -0.50
N GLU A 166 -1.85 27.41 -0.21
CA GLU A 166 -3.08 27.81 0.49
C GLU A 166 -4.36 27.40 -0.25
N ASN A 167 -4.25 27.07 -1.55
CA ASN A 167 -5.37 26.61 -2.37
C ASN A 167 -5.54 25.08 -2.34
N GLY A 168 -4.73 24.34 -1.57
CA GLY A 168 -4.85 22.89 -1.40
C GLY A 168 -4.83 22.14 -2.74
N ALA A 169 -5.85 21.31 -2.97
CA ALA A 169 -6.03 20.53 -4.20
C ALA A 169 -6.16 21.37 -5.49
N ALA A 170 -6.41 22.68 -5.40
CA ALA A 170 -6.56 23.53 -6.58
C ALA A 170 -5.23 24.08 -7.13
N ASP A 171 -4.12 23.90 -6.41
CA ASP A 171 -2.80 24.27 -6.92
C ASP A 171 -2.38 23.29 -8.04
N PRO A 172 -1.95 23.78 -9.22
CA PRO A 172 -1.60 22.91 -10.36
C PRO A 172 -0.42 21.98 -10.10
N ARG A 173 0.35 22.24 -9.04
CA ARG A 173 1.49 21.41 -8.62
C ARG A 173 1.08 20.20 -7.79
N VAL A 174 -0.20 20.07 -7.43
CA VAL A 174 -0.71 19.09 -6.49
C VAL A 174 -1.44 17.98 -7.26
N ASP A 175 -0.90 16.76 -7.22
CA ASP A 175 -1.61 15.57 -7.72
C ASP A 175 -2.66 15.08 -6.71
N ALA A 176 -2.43 15.31 -5.42
CA ALA A 176 -3.34 14.96 -4.34
C ALA A 176 -3.14 15.85 -3.11
N TYR A 177 -4.24 16.16 -2.42
CA TYR A 177 -4.24 16.93 -1.18
C TYR A 177 -5.20 16.30 -0.17
N LEU A 178 -4.75 16.20 1.07
CA LEU A 178 -5.57 15.78 2.20
C LEU A 178 -5.34 16.74 3.37
N LYS A 179 -6.44 17.29 3.89
CA LYS A 179 -6.49 17.97 5.17
C LYS A 179 -6.99 16.99 6.22
N ILE A 180 -6.20 16.70 7.25
CA ILE A 180 -6.52 15.68 8.25
C ILE A 180 -7.23 16.33 9.43
N GLU A 181 -8.55 16.28 9.45
CA GLU A 181 -9.36 16.99 10.47
C GLU A 181 -9.73 16.12 11.69
N ASN A 182 -9.38 14.83 11.69
CA ASN A 182 -9.87 13.86 12.69
C ASN A 182 -8.78 12.94 13.23
N ASP A 183 -7.62 13.49 13.59
CA ASP A 183 -6.50 12.74 14.18
C ASP A 183 -6.17 13.13 15.62
N PHE A 184 -6.97 13.99 16.25
CA PHE A 184 -6.81 14.32 17.67
C PHE A 184 -7.07 13.12 18.57
N ASN A 185 -6.14 12.84 19.47
CA ASN A 185 -6.33 11.90 20.55
C ASN A 185 -5.75 12.44 21.86
N SER A 186 -6.59 12.57 22.89
CA SER A 186 -6.17 13.04 24.22
C SER A 186 -5.27 12.04 24.96
N THR A 187 -5.18 10.80 24.46
CA THR A 187 -4.33 9.74 25.00
C THR A 187 -3.12 9.56 24.09
N LYS A 188 -1.95 9.42 24.68
CA LYS A 188 -0.72 9.09 23.94
C LYS A 188 -0.71 7.61 23.56
N SER A 189 -0.01 7.27 22.47
CA SER A 189 0.24 5.88 22.11
C SER A 189 1.07 5.17 23.19
N SER A 190 0.94 3.85 23.25
CA SER A 190 1.69 2.99 24.16
C SER A 190 1.94 1.63 23.55
N ASP A 191 2.60 0.73 24.28
CA ASP A 191 2.84 -0.64 23.84
C ASP A 191 1.55 -1.48 23.75
N THR A 192 0.45 -1.00 24.32
CA THR A 192 -0.85 -1.69 24.32
C THR A 192 -1.98 -0.90 23.68
N GLU A 193 -1.73 0.36 23.29
CA GLU A 193 -2.75 1.27 22.78
C GLU A 193 -2.22 2.04 21.57
N ASP A 194 -2.82 1.77 20.42
CA ASP A 194 -2.64 2.55 19.20
C ASP A 194 -3.64 3.71 19.21
N THR A 195 -3.13 4.93 19.18
CA THR A 195 -3.92 6.16 19.20
C THR A 195 -3.81 6.96 17.90
N PHE A 196 -3.07 6.42 16.91
CA PHE A 196 -2.90 7.06 15.62
C PHE A 196 -4.07 6.77 14.71
N THR A 197 -4.38 7.75 13.86
CA THR A 197 -5.34 7.59 12.78
C THR A 197 -4.57 7.32 11.49
N THR A 198 -4.86 6.18 10.86
CA THR A 198 -4.38 5.91 9.51
C THR A 198 -5.17 6.73 8.51
N ASN A 199 -4.49 7.65 7.84
CA ASN A 199 -5.02 8.48 6.77
C ASN A 199 -4.59 7.93 5.42
N THR A 200 -5.45 8.10 4.42
CA THR A 200 -5.22 7.54 3.08
C THR A 200 -5.66 8.52 2.01
N ILE A 201 -4.83 8.67 0.98
CA ILE A 201 -5.19 9.39 -0.24
C ILE A 201 -4.76 8.60 -1.47
N GLU A 202 -5.64 8.53 -2.47
CA GLU A 202 -5.32 7.96 -3.77
C GLU A 202 -5.10 9.09 -4.77
N PHE A 203 -4.13 8.91 -5.67
CA PHE A 203 -3.86 9.86 -6.75
C PHE A 203 -3.35 9.18 -8.01
N THR A 204 -3.52 9.84 -9.14
CA THR A 204 -2.88 9.44 -10.39
C THR A 204 -1.61 10.26 -10.53
N ALA A 205 -0.45 9.60 -10.59
CA ALA A 205 0.82 10.30 -10.74
C ALA A 205 0.84 11.04 -12.09
N SER A 206 1.11 12.35 -12.08
CA SER A 206 1.27 13.13 -13.31
C SER A 206 2.72 13.10 -13.83
N GLY A 207 3.69 12.83 -12.95
CA GLY A 207 5.12 12.75 -13.23
C GLY A 207 5.75 11.38 -12.89
N SER A 208 7.05 11.26 -13.15
CA SER A 208 7.83 10.07 -12.79
C SER A 208 8.33 10.07 -11.34
N PHE A 209 7.95 11.10 -10.58
CA PHE A 209 8.22 11.25 -9.17
C PHE A 209 7.05 11.99 -8.52
N VAL A 210 6.99 11.95 -7.21
CA VAL A 210 6.13 12.80 -6.37
C VAL A 210 6.95 13.32 -5.20
N VAL A 211 6.65 14.52 -4.72
CA VAL A 211 7.15 15.00 -3.42
C VAL A 211 6.06 14.81 -2.40
N ILE A 212 6.33 13.99 -1.39
CA ILE A 212 5.52 13.90 -0.18
C ILE A 212 5.86 15.14 0.65
N TYR A 213 4.88 16.01 0.83
CA TYR A 213 5.03 17.24 1.59
C TYR A 213 3.95 17.33 2.66
N VAL A 214 4.34 17.39 3.93
CA VAL A 214 3.38 17.54 5.05
C VAL A 214 3.74 18.77 5.87
N ARG A 215 2.72 19.53 6.25
CA ARG A 215 2.85 20.67 7.15
C ARG A 215 1.72 20.71 8.17
N SER A 216 1.95 21.42 9.27
CA SER A 216 0.91 21.76 10.25
C SER A 216 1.11 23.21 10.66
N LEU A 217 0.35 24.12 10.06
CA LEU A 217 0.52 25.56 10.29
C LEU A 217 0.03 26.02 11.67
N ASN A 218 -0.83 25.22 12.30
CA ASN A 218 -1.33 25.46 13.65
C ASN A 218 -0.46 24.80 14.73
N SER A 219 0.57 24.03 14.34
CA SER A 219 1.53 23.52 15.31
C SER A 219 2.41 24.65 15.81
N ILE A 220 2.46 24.90 17.12
CA ILE A 220 3.19 26.06 17.67
C ILE A 220 3.96 25.77 18.95
N ASP A 221 3.67 24.65 19.64
CA ASP A 221 4.35 24.22 20.85
C ASP A 221 4.06 22.74 21.15
N SER A 222 4.60 22.22 22.25
CA SER A 222 4.38 20.83 22.68
C SER A 222 2.93 20.48 23.08
N SER A 223 2.05 21.47 23.22
CA SER A 223 0.62 21.26 23.45
C SER A 223 -0.18 21.34 22.15
N ASN A 224 0.43 21.78 21.05
CA ASN A 224 -0.15 21.94 19.73
C ASN A 224 0.85 21.33 18.74
N GLU A 225 1.06 20.02 18.80
CA GLU A 225 1.96 19.31 17.90
C GLU A 225 1.27 18.09 17.25
N VAL A 226 1.78 17.72 16.08
CA VAL A 226 1.33 16.56 15.32
C VAL A 226 2.44 15.52 15.35
N PHE A 227 2.08 14.27 15.62
CA PHE A 227 2.95 13.11 15.50
C PHE A 227 2.62 12.34 14.24
N ILE A 228 3.64 11.81 13.60
CA ILE A 228 3.54 11.09 12.32
C ILE A 228 4.34 9.80 12.43
N ASP A 229 3.73 8.68 12.03
CA ASP A 229 4.37 7.38 11.89
C ASP A 229 3.91 6.67 10.59
N ASN A 230 4.57 5.57 10.22
CA ASN A 230 4.27 4.71 9.07
C ASN A 230 3.77 5.45 7.82
N ILE A 231 4.71 5.87 6.99
CA ILE A 231 4.43 6.57 5.74
C ILE A 231 4.67 5.60 4.60
N GLU A 232 3.63 5.28 3.84
CA GLU A 232 3.72 4.26 2.81
C GLU A 232 3.11 4.76 1.49
N LEU A 233 3.72 4.37 0.39
CA LEU A 233 3.23 4.67 -0.95
C LEU A 233 3.33 3.42 -1.80
N TYR A 234 2.21 2.97 -2.33
CA TYR A 234 2.14 1.81 -3.21
C TYR A 234 1.42 2.16 -4.50
N GLU A 235 1.79 1.49 -5.59
CA GLU A 235 0.93 1.44 -6.76
C GLU A 235 -0.40 0.79 -6.37
N THR A 236 -1.51 1.49 -6.60
CA THR A 236 -2.85 1.03 -6.23
C THR A 236 -3.14 -0.28 -6.95
N ALA A 237 -3.42 -1.34 -6.17
CA ALA A 237 -3.81 -2.63 -6.74
C ALA A 237 -5.10 -2.46 -7.56
N GLN A 238 -4.98 -2.47 -8.88
CA GLN A 238 -6.15 -2.50 -9.75
C GLN A 238 -6.75 -3.91 -9.72
N LEU A 239 -7.96 -4.06 -9.16
CA LEU A 239 -8.75 -5.26 -9.46
C LEU A 239 -8.91 -5.34 -10.97
N SER A 240 -8.57 -6.49 -11.55
CA SER A 240 -8.76 -6.71 -12.97
C SER A 240 -10.23 -6.47 -13.34
N THR A 241 -10.50 -6.07 -14.58
CA THR A 241 -11.88 -5.92 -15.08
C THR A 241 -12.67 -7.23 -14.91
N GLU A 242 -12.00 -8.37 -14.98
CA GLU A 242 -12.57 -9.68 -14.76
C GLU A 242 -12.97 -9.89 -13.28
N ASP A 243 -12.15 -9.49 -12.31
CA ASP A 243 -12.48 -9.60 -10.88
C ASP A 243 -13.62 -8.67 -10.47
N LYS A 244 -13.62 -7.42 -10.99
CA LYS A 244 -14.74 -6.48 -10.79
C LYS A 244 -16.04 -7.04 -11.36
N LEU A 245 -15.98 -7.67 -12.53
CA LEU A 245 -17.16 -8.30 -13.14
C LEU A 245 -17.58 -9.54 -12.34
N ALA A 246 -16.65 -10.42 -11.96
CA ALA A 246 -16.90 -11.65 -11.21
C ALA A 246 -17.58 -11.38 -9.86
N SER A 247 -17.22 -10.31 -9.15
CA SER A 247 -17.88 -9.92 -7.88
C SER A 247 -19.39 -9.64 -8.00
N LYS A 248 -19.87 -9.36 -9.22
CA LYS A 248 -21.30 -9.12 -9.51
C LYS A 248 -22.07 -10.39 -9.85
N PHE A 249 -21.40 -11.54 -9.88
CA PHE A 249 -21.98 -12.85 -10.17
C PHE A 249 -21.92 -13.76 -8.95
N ARG A 250 -22.97 -14.57 -8.75
CA ARG A 250 -22.95 -15.70 -7.82
C ARG A 250 -23.24 -16.98 -8.58
N ILE A 251 -22.30 -17.91 -8.53
CA ILE A 251 -22.36 -19.16 -9.31
C ILE A 251 -22.35 -20.33 -8.34
N TYR A 252 -23.46 -21.08 -8.28
CA TYR A 252 -23.67 -22.12 -7.28
C TYR A 252 -24.66 -23.20 -7.76
N PRO A 253 -24.66 -24.40 -7.16
CA PRO A 253 -23.63 -24.90 -6.25
C PRO A 253 -22.32 -25.16 -7.02
N ASN A 254 -21.18 -25.09 -6.32
CA ASN A 254 -19.90 -25.56 -6.83
C ASN A 254 -19.22 -26.33 -5.69
N PRO A 255 -19.08 -27.68 -5.76
CA PRO A 255 -19.37 -28.53 -6.92
C PRO A 255 -20.86 -28.68 -7.28
N ALA A 256 -21.15 -28.71 -8.58
CA ALA A 256 -22.49 -28.89 -9.16
C ALA A 256 -22.73 -30.35 -9.61
N LYS A 257 -24.00 -30.75 -9.77
CA LYS A 257 -24.38 -32.07 -10.30
C LYS A 257 -25.15 -31.93 -11.61
N ASP A 258 -26.42 -31.56 -11.51
CA ASP A 258 -27.31 -31.50 -12.68
C ASP A 258 -27.58 -30.06 -13.14
N ILE A 259 -27.63 -29.10 -12.20
CA ILE A 259 -27.97 -27.70 -12.46
C ILE A 259 -26.90 -26.81 -11.82
N LEU A 260 -26.47 -25.81 -12.58
CA LEU A 260 -25.65 -24.70 -12.13
C LEU A 260 -26.46 -23.40 -12.23
N THR A 261 -26.62 -22.70 -11.11
CA THR A 261 -27.28 -21.40 -11.04
C THR A 261 -26.25 -20.29 -11.18
N ILE A 262 -26.57 -19.30 -12.02
CA ILE A 262 -25.78 -18.11 -12.27
C ILE A 262 -26.66 -16.89 -12.00
N GLU A 263 -26.47 -16.27 -10.83
CA GLU A 263 -27.09 -15.00 -10.49
C GLU A 263 -26.21 -13.83 -10.90
N SER A 264 -26.85 -12.76 -11.36
CA SER A 264 -26.19 -11.50 -11.69
C SER A 264 -27.07 -10.32 -11.28
N ASN A 265 -26.43 -9.26 -10.78
CA ASN A 265 -27.12 -8.02 -10.41
C ASN A 265 -26.98 -7.00 -11.54
N ASN A 266 -28.09 -6.62 -12.18
CA ASN A 266 -28.16 -5.59 -13.23
C ASN A 266 -27.22 -5.81 -14.43
N ILE A 267 -26.87 -7.06 -14.75
CA ILE A 267 -26.03 -7.42 -15.91
C ILE A 267 -26.76 -8.45 -16.76
N GLN A 268 -26.79 -8.21 -18.08
CA GLN A 268 -27.41 -9.13 -19.01
C GLN A 268 -26.39 -10.19 -19.46
N VAL A 269 -26.70 -11.46 -19.22
CA VAL A 269 -25.92 -12.60 -19.72
C VAL A 269 -26.29 -12.88 -21.18
N GLU A 270 -25.30 -12.74 -22.06
CA GLU A 270 -25.44 -12.98 -23.50
C GLU A 270 -25.16 -14.43 -23.88
N SER A 271 -24.20 -15.09 -23.23
CA SER A 271 -23.97 -16.52 -23.41
C SER A 271 -23.22 -17.15 -22.24
N VAL A 272 -23.43 -18.44 -22.08
CA VAL A 272 -22.72 -19.31 -21.14
C VAL A 272 -22.07 -20.43 -21.93
N ARG A 273 -20.76 -20.64 -21.73
CA ARG A 273 -19.98 -21.71 -22.35
C ARG A 273 -19.19 -22.46 -21.30
N ILE A 274 -19.07 -23.77 -21.45
CA ILE A 274 -18.25 -24.60 -20.56
C ILE A 274 -17.21 -25.33 -21.39
N PHE A 275 -15.97 -25.28 -20.94
CA PHE A 275 -14.82 -25.91 -21.57
C PHE A 275 -14.21 -26.96 -20.65
N SER A 276 -13.74 -28.06 -21.21
CA SER A 276 -12.86 -28.99 -20.50
C SER A 276 -11.50 -28.34 -20.20
N LEU A 277 -10.71 -28.94 -19.31
CA LEU A 277 -9.35 -28.46 -19.01
C LEU A 277 -8.41 -28.45 -20.23
N LEU A 278 -8.73 -29.23 -21.27
CA LEU A 278 -7.99 -29.24 -22.54
C LEU A 278 -8.50 -28.18 -23.53
N GLY A 279 -9.40 -27.29 -23.11
CA GLY A 279 -9.95 -26.21 -23.94
C GLY A 279 -11.05 -26.62 -24.91
N LYS A 280 -11.54 -27.87 -24.85
CA LYS A 280 -12.65 -28.33 -25.69
C LYS A 280 -13.97 -27.77 -25.15
N GLU A 281 -14.75 -27.07 -25.98
CA GLU A 281 -16.10 -26.65 -25.64
C GLU A 281 -17.00 -27.90 -25.50
N VAL A 282 -17.63 -28.05 -24.34
CA VAL A 282 -18.51 -29.19 -24.01
C VAL A 282 -19.95 -28.78 -23.78
N PHE A 283 -20.20 -27.48 -23.61
CA PHE A 283 -21.53 -26.91 -23.45
C PHE A 283 -21.57 -25.48 -23.97
N ARG A 284 -22.70 -25.09 -24.56
CA ARG A 284 -23.00 -23.73 -24.99
C ARG A 284 -24.48 -23.45 -24.82
N GLN A 285 -24.78 -22.27 -24.28
CA GLN A 285 -26.12 -21.71 -24.23
C GLN A 285 -26.05 -20.22 -24.55
N ASN A 286 -26.93 -19.76 -25.44
CA ASN A 286 -27.07 -18.34 -25.77
C ASN A 286 -28.21 -17.76 -24.92
N GLY A 287 -27.93 -16.68 -24.21
CA GLY A 287 -28.83 -16.08 -23.23
C GLY A 287 -29.05 -16.95 -21.99
N LEU A 288 -29.54 -16.33 -20.92
CA LEU A 288 -29.89 -17.02 -19.68
C LEU A 288 -31.21 -16.48 -19.14
N ILE A 289 -32.32 -17.16 -19.44
CA ILE A 289 -33.68 -16.71 -19.06
C ILE A 289 -34.03 -17.17 -17.63
N SER A 290 -33.69 -18.41 -17.27
CA SER A 290 -34.07 -19.02 -15.98
C SER A 290 -33.00 -18.93 -14.89
N ARG A 291 -31.87 -18.22 -15.13
CA ARG A 291 -30.66 -18.23 -14.28
C ARG A 291 -30.01 -19.61 -14.08
N GLU A 292 -30.58 -20.66 -14.66
CA GLU A 292 -30.16 -22.05 -14.50
C GLU A 292 -29.53 -22.56 -15.80
N VAL A 293 -28.46 -23.34 -15.63
CA VAL A 293 -27.74 -24.02 -16.69
C VAL A 293 -27.78 -25.51 -16.40
N ASN A 294 -28.44 -26.28 -17.26
CA ASN A 294 -28.50 -27.73 -17.12
C ASN A 294 -27.19 -28.34 -17.63
N ILE A 295 -26.46 -28.98 -16.72
CA ILE A 295 -25.15 -29.59 -16.94
C ILE A 295 -25.18 -31.12 -16.73
N SER A 296 -26.36 -31.75 -16.63
CA SER A 296 -26.50 -33.18 -16.32
C SER A 296 -25.82 -34.12 -17.33
N ASN A 297 -25.50 -33.62 -18.52
CA ASN A 297 -24.82 -34.35 -19.58
C ASN A 297 -23.28 -34.26 -19.48
N LEU A 298 -22.74 -33.47 -18.56
CA LEU A 298 -21.31 -33.36 -18.34
C LEU A 298 -20.85 -34.48 -17.39
N SER A 299 -19.75 -35.14 -17.73
CA SER A 299 -19.11 -36.11 -16.84
C SER A 299 -18.49 -35.41 -15.62
N SER A 300 -18.39 -36.13 -14.50
CA SER A 300 -17.71 -35.64 -13.30
C SER A 300 -16.29 -35.18 -13.62
N GLY A 301 -15.91 -33.98 -13.15
CA GLY A 301 -14.61 -33.39 -13.46
C GLY A 301 -14.55 -31.88 -13.25
N MET A 302 -13.38 -31.29 -13.52
CA MET A 302 -13.21 -29.83 -13.48
C MET A 302 -13.39 -29.22 -14.87
N TYR A 303 -14.02 -28.05 -14.91
CA TYR A 303 -14.30 -27.32 -16.13
C TYR A 303 -14.05 -25.82 -15.95
N ILE A 304 -13.92 -25.11 -17.08
CA ILE A 304 -13.89 -23.65 -17.13
C ILE A 304 -15.24 -23.16 -17.67
N LEU A 305 -16.00 -22.49 -16.82
CA LEU A 305 -17.18 -21.73 -17.20
C LEU A 305 -16.75 -20.38 -17.76
N LYS A 306 -17.26 -19.99 -18.93
CA LYS A 306 -17.12 -18.65 -19.49
C LYS A 306 -18.51 -18.03 -19.66
N ILE A 307 -18.69 -16.84 -19.12
CA ILE A 307 -19.93 -16.07 -19.23
C ILE A 307 -19.60 -14.81 -20.04
N ALA A 308 -20.29 -14.62 -21.16
CA ALA A 308 -20.25 -13.36 -21.90
C ALA A 308 -21.48 -12.54 -21.53
N THR A 309 -21.28 -11.24 -21.37
CA THR A 309 -22.29 -10.27 -20.93
C THR A 309 -22.16 -9.01 -21.78
N ASN A 310 -23.19 -8.16 -21.70
CA ASN A 310 -23.15 -6.83 -22.32
C ASN A 310 -22.08 -5.90 -21.72
N SER A 311 -21.47 -6.28 -20.59
CA SER A 311 -20.47 -5.50 -19.85
C SER A 311 -19.07 -6.13 -19.85
N GLY A 312 -18.84 -7.17 -20.66
CA GLY A 312 -17.59 -7.93 -20.73
C GLY A 312 -17.77 -9.43 -20.53
N SER A 313 -16.67 -10.14 -20.33
CA SER A 313 -16.68 -11.60 -20.09
C SER A 313 -15.94 -11.97 -18.82
N LEU A 314 -16.39 -13.02 -18.14
CA LEU A 314 -15.68 -13.61 -17.01
C LEU A 314 -15.51 -15.12 -17.19
N SER A 315 -14.44 -15.66 -16.61
CA SER A 315 -14.13 -17.09 -16.57
C SER A 315 -14.04 -17.58 -15.13
N GLN A 316 -14.73 -18.66 -14.80
CA GLN A 316 -14.64 -19.28 -13.48
C GLN A 316 -14.46 -20.78 -13.57
N LYS A 317 -13.63 -21.34 -12.70
CA LYS A 317 -13.47 -22.78 -12.57
C LYS A 317 -14.63 -23.39 -11.79
N ILE A 318 -15.23 -24.44 -12.33
CA ILE A 318 -16.33 -25.18 -11.70
C ILE A 318 -15.99 -26.67 -11.61
N VAL A 319 -16.57 -27.35 -10.62
CA VAL A 319 -16.45 -28.80 -10.42
C VAL A 319 -17.80 -29.44 -10.64
N VAL A 320 -17.89 -30.45 -11.50
CA VAL A 320 -19.09 -31.26 -11.75
C VAL A 320 -18.92 -32.63 -11.08
N LYS A 321 -19.97 -33.13 -10.42
CA LYS A 321 -20.04 -34.42 -9.74
C LYS A 321 -20.75 -35.47 -10.57
#